data_AF-A0A1F5DFB2-F1
#
_entry.id   AF-A0A1F5DFB2-F1
#
_cell.length_a   1.000
_cell.length_b   1.000
_cell.length_c   1.000
_cell.angle_alpha   90.00
_cell.angle_beta   90.00
_cell.angle_gamma   90.00
#
_symmetry.space_group_name_H-M   'P 1'
#
loop_
_entity.id
_entity.type
_entity.pdbx_description
1 polymer ?
#
loop_
_entity_poly.entity_id
_entity_poly.type
_entity_poly.pdbx_seq_one_letter_code
_entity_poly.pdbx_strand_id
1 'polypeptide(L)'
;MKAMEWKKPTISVFKEKSDKQEHEPFAVIKAQKISLKKTEKHSYNGEIIDFFVLMGDIDCINSDEGIRDNYVLCWFDDNIDDFSESFRKLTGVTFLSAPSYTEINGKRTYRSSFEAEYGLIS
;
A
#
# COMPACT_ATOMS: atom_id res chain seq x y z
N MET A 1 11.14 -16.98 -6.34
CA MET A 1 11.29 -15.71 -7.10
C MET A 1 11.82 -14.63 -6.18
N LYS A 2 12.63 -13.69 -6.69
CA LYS A 2 13.22 -12.61 -5.89
C LYS A 2 12.14 -11.58 -5.53
N ALA A 3 12.13 -11.12 -4.28
CA ALA A 3 11.24 -10.05 -3.85
C ALA A 3 11.73 -8.71 -4.44
N MET A 4 10.79 -7.89 -4.90
CA MET A 4 11.03 -6.49 -5.27
C MET A 4 10.82 -5.63 -4.03
N GLU A 5 11.70 -4.67 -3.78
CA GLU A 5 11.69 -3.88 -2.56
C GLU A 5 11.95 -2.41 -2.84
N TRP A 6 11.13 -1.54 -2.25
CA TRP A 6 11.34 -0.10 -2.26
C TRP A 6 11.52 0.38 -0.83
N LYS A 7 12.58 1.17 -0.60
CA LYS A 7 12.95 1.70 0.72
C LYS A 7 12.38 3.09 0.90
N LYS A 8 11.87 3.36 2.10
CA LYS A 8 11.31 4.65 2.51
C LYS A 8 10.22 5.21 1.56
N PRO A 9 9.32 4.41 0.96
CA PRO A 9 8.33 4.95 0.03
C PRO A 9 7.31 5.83 0.75
N THR A 10 6.85 6.89 0.08
CA THR A 10 5.59 7.55 0.41
C THR A 10 4.49 6.92 -0.43
N ILE A 11 3.50 6.30 0.21
CA ILE A 11 2.46 5.52 -0.47
C ILE A 11 1.12 6.24 -0.28
N SER A 12 0.45 6.53 -1.39
CA SER A 12 -0.93 7.01 -1.40
C SER A 12 -1.87 5.83 -1.49
N VAL A 13 -2.88 5.80 -0.62
CA VAL A 13 -3.86 4.73 -0.49
C VAL A 13 -5.23 5.28 -0.88
N PHE A 14 -5.85 4.65 -1.88
CA PHE A 14 -7.17 5.02 -2.40
C PHE A 14 -8.14 3.86 -2.20
N LYS A 15 -9.43 4.15 -2.00
CA LYS A 15 -10.46 3.12 -2.11
C LYS A 15 -10.74 2.83 -3.58
N GLU A 16 -10.77 1.57 -3.93
CA GLU A 16 -11.11 1.11 -5.28
C GLU A 16 -12.62 0.90 -5.38
N LYS A 17 -13.36 1.96 -5.69
CA LYS A 17 -14.81 1.88 -5.93
C LYS A 17 -15.09 1.64 -7.41
N SER A 18 -16.02 0.72 -7.69
CA SER A 18 -16.45 0.37 -9.05
C SER A 18 -17.11 1.51 -9.82
N ASP A 19 -17.73 2.46 -9.11
CA ASP A 19 -18.68 3.40 -9.72
C ASP A 19 -18.14 4.83 -9.83
N LYS A 20 -17.08 5.18 -9.08
CA LYS A 20 -16.40 6.48 -9.14
C LYS A 20 -14.93 6.30 -8.84
N GLN A 21 -14.08 6.79 -9.73
CA GLN A 21 -12.65 6.92 -9.47
C GLN A 21 -12.48 7.92 -8.33
N GLU A 22 -12.07 7.46 -7.14
CA GLU A 22 -11.70 8.39 -6.07
C GLU A 22 -10.46 9.16 -6.52
N HIS A 23 -10.61 10.47 -6.68
CA HIS A 23 -9.53 11.36 -7.12
C HIS A 23 -8.55 11.68 -5.99
N GLU A 24 -8.93 11.39 -4.75
CA GLU A 24 -8.16 11.75 -3.55
C GLU A 24 -7.82 10.49 -2.75
N PRO A 25 -6.59 10.37 -2.25
CA PRO A 25 -6.25 9.28 -1.34
C PRO A 25 -6.97 9.49 -0.01
N PHE A 26 -7.57 8.43 0.53
CA PHE A 26 -8.15 8.51 1.88
C PHE A 26 -7.06 8.48 2.96
N ALA A 27 -5.87 7.95 2.62
CA ALA A 27 -4.70 7.96 3.49
C ALA A 27 -3.40 8.09 2.69
N VAL A 28 -2.42 8.77 3.28
CA VAL A 28 -1.03 8.82 2.80
C VAL A 28 -0.14 8.31 3.91
N ILE A 29 0.72 7.34 3.61
CA ILE A 29 1.61 6.71 4.58
C ILE A 29 3.07 6.86 4.19
N LYS A 30 3.93 6.96 5.18
CA LYS A 30 5.38 6.83 5.01
C LYS A 30 5.81 5.50 5.61
N ALA A 31 6.34 4.61 4.78
CA ALA A 31 6.81 3.29 5.22
C ALA A 31 8.32 3.23 5.31
N GLN A 32 8.87 2.34 6.13
CA GLN A 32 10.28 2.00 6.06
C GLN A 32 10.58 1.21 4.77
N LYS A 33 9.67 0.30 4.40
CA LYS A 33 9.81 -0.54 3.21
C LYS A 33 8.44 -1.01 2.70
N ILE A 34 8.28 -1.11 1.39
CA ILE A 34 7.28 -1.98 0.76
C ILE A 34 8.00 -3.07 -0.01
N SER A 35 7.52 -4.31 0.12
CA SER A 35 8.08 -5.45 -0.60
C SER A 35 6.99 -6.23 -1.31
N LEU A 36 7.29 -6.71 -2.51
CA LEU A 36 6.38 -7.48 -3.36
C LEU A 36 7.02 -8.78 -3.81
N LYS A 37 6.24 -9.85 -3.76
CA LYS A 37 6.56 -11.13 -4.38
C LYS A 37 5.46 -11.43 -5.39
N LYS A 38 5.83 -11.50 -6.67
CA LYS A 38 4.92 -11.87 -7.74
C LYS A 38 4.49 -13.34 -7.56
N THR A 39 3.20 -13.58 -7.63
CA THR A 39 2.55 -14.89 -7.57
C THR A 39 2.14 -15.35 -8.98
N GLU A 40 1.50 -16.51 -9.10
CA GLU A 40 0.99 -17.00 -10.40
C GLU A 40 -0.12 -16.06 -10.92
N LYS A 41 -0.21 -15.88 -12.25
CA LYS A 41 -1.26 -15.07 -12.93
C LYS A 41 -1.31 -13.58 -12.56
N HIS A 42 -0.17 -12.89 -12.57
CA HIS A 42 -0.06 -11.41 -12.45
C HIS A 42 -0.39 -10.80 -11.09
N SER A 43 -0.73 -11.60 -10.08
CA SER A 43 -0.95 -11.14 -8.72
C SER A 43 0.36 -10.95 -7.94
N TYR A 44 0.25 -10.31 -6.78
CA TYR A 44 1.36 -10.02 -5.88
C TYR A 44 0.96 -10.26 -4.42
N ASN A 45 1.85 -10.89 -3.66
CA ASN A 45 1.82 -10.83 -2.21
C ASN A 45 2.76 -9.73 -1.74
N GLY A 46 2.29 -8.86 -0.87
CA GLY A 46 3.04 -7.71 -0.42
C GLY A 46 3.02 -7.48 1.07
N GLU A 47 4.01 -6.73 1.52
CA GLU A 47 4.14 -6.28 2.90
C GLU A 47 4.54 -4.81 2.92
N ILE A 48 3.89 -4.03 3.77
CA ILE A 48 4.28 -2.67 4.15
C ILE A 48 4.84 -2.75 5.56
N ILE A 49 6.13 -2.44 5.69
CA ILE A 49 6.90 -2.58 6.92
C ILE A 49 7.09 -1.20 7.54
N ASP A 50 6.74 -1.13 8.83
CA ASP A 50 7.00 -0.04 9.76
C ASP A 50 6.62 1.32 9.14
N PHE A 51 5.32 1.52 8.97
CA PHE A 51 4.77 2.75 8.39
C PHE A 51 4.01 3.59 9.42
N PHE A 52 3.94 4.89 9.15
CA PHE A 52 3.09 5.82 9.89
C PHE A 52 2.26 6.65 8.93
N VAL A 53 1.13 7.14 9.41
CA VAL A 53 0.18 7.93 8.62
C VAL A 53 0.66 9.38 8.59
N LEU A 54 0.82 9.92 7.38
CA LEU A 54 1.10 11.34 7.13
C LEU A 54 -0.19 12.16 7.03
N MET A 55 -1.24 11.57 6.45
CA MET A 55 -2.54 12.19 6.24
C MET A 55 -3.62 11.10 6.21
N GLY A 56 -4.82 11.44 6.68
CA GLY A 56 -5.99 10.57 6.64
C GLY A 56 -6.04 9.61 7.83
N ASP A 57 -6.88 8.59 7.70
CA ASP A 57 -7.08 7.57 8.74
C ASP A 57 -6.96 6.17 8.13
N ILE A 58 -5.86 5.48 8.46
CA ILE A 58 -5.62 4.11 8.00
C ILE A 58 -6.40 3.08 8.81
N ASP A 59 -6.88 3.45 10.01
CA ASP A 59 -7.63 2.54 10.87
C ASP A 59 -9.00 2.22 10.27
N CYS A 60 -9.48 2.97 9.28
CA CYS A 60 -10.72 2.63 8.57
C CYS A 60 -10.66 1.28 7.85
N ILE A 61 -9.46 0.80 7.49
CA ILE A 61 -9.24 -0.54 6.92
C ILE A 61 -9.65 -1.63 7.93
N ASN A 62 -9.58 -1.34 9.23
CA ASN A 62 -9.93 -2.28 10.30
C ASN A 62 -11.44 -2.38 10.55
N SER A 63 -12.26 -1.60 9.85
CA SER A 63 -13.72 -1.73 9.94
C SER A 63 -14.20 -2.98 9.20
N ASP A 64 -15.37 -3.51 9.59
CA ASP A 64 -16.00 -4.65 8.91
C ASP A 64 -16.25 -4.39 7.42
N GLU A 65 -16.44 -3.12 7.04
CA GLU A 65 -16.55 -2.67 5.66
C GLU A 65 -15.17 -2.57 5.00
N GLY A 66 -14.21 -1.94 5.67
CA GLY A 66 -12.86 -1.70 5.14
C GLY A 66 -12.04 -2.97 4.89
N ILE A 67 -12.24 -4.04 5.66
CA ILE A 67 -11.51 -5.30 5.45
C ILE A 67 -11.96 -6.04 4.17
N ARG A 68 -13.15 -5.72 3.66
CA ARG A 68 -13.73 -6.29 2.44
C ARG A 68 -13.59 -5.38 1.23
N ASP A 69 -13.12 -4.16 1.43
CA ASP A 69 -12.85 -3.20 0.37
C ASP A 69 -11.59 -3.60 -0.41
N ASN A 70 -11.57 -3.18 -1.68
CA ASN A 70 -10.36 -3.17 -2.49
C ASN A 70 -9.72 -1.78 -2.47
N TYR A 71 -8.41 -1.77 -2.63
CA TYR A 71 -7.60 -0.57 -2.54
C TYR A 71 -6.68 -0.43 -3.74
N VAL A 72 -6.26 0.82 -3.98
CA VAL A 72 -5.17 1.14 -4.91
C VAL A 72 -4.02 1.72 -4.10
N LEU A 73 -2.82 1.20 -4.33
CA LEU A 73 -1.58 1.73 -3.75
C LEU A 73 -0.74 2.36 -4.84
N CYS A 74 -0.33 3.62 -4.64
CA CYS A 74 0.53 4.35 -5.56
C CYS A 74 1.77 4.89 -4.83
N TRP A 75 2.96 4.72 -5.41
CA TRP A 75 4.20 5.33 -4.92
C TRP A 75 5.19 5.58 -6.07
N PHE A 76 6.28 6.29 -5.79
CA PHE A 76 7.38 6.48 -6.72
C PHE A 76 8.64 5.77 -6.22
N ASP A 77 9.43 5.25 -7.15
CA ASP A 77 10.77 4.75 -6.89
C ASP A 77 11.77 5.90 -6.93
N ASP A 78 12.18 6.38 -5.76
CA ASP A 78 13.12 7.50 -5.61
C ASP A 78 14.53 7.21 -6.20
N ASN A 79 14.81 5.98 -6.66
CA ASN A 79 16.08 5.65 -7.32
C ASN A 79 16.03 5.80 -8.84
N ILE A 80 14.88 6.17 -9.42
CA ILE A 80 14.68 6.35 -10.85
C ILE A 80 14.37 7.82 -11.11
N ASP A 81 15.24 8.49 -11.87
CA ASP A 81 15.11 9.92 -12.18
C ASP A 81 13.97 10.21 -13.17
N ASP A 82 13.64 9.26 -14.04
CA ASP A 82 12.53 9.41 -14.97
C ASP A 82 11.19 9.24 -14.25
N PHE A 83 10.41 10.32 -14.18
CA PHE A 83 9.11 10.34 -13.53
C PHE A 83 8.11 9.34 -14.13
N SER A 84 8.20 9.10 -15.45
CA SER A 84 7.32 8.15 -16.15
C SER A 84 7.66 6.69 -15.83
N GLU A 85 8.93 6.41 -15.52
CA GLU A 85 9.42 5.07 -15.19
C GLU A 85 9.49 4.80 -13.68
N SER A 86 9.43 5.83 -12.83
CA SER A 86 9.48 5.69 -11.37
C SER A 86 8.11 5.41 -10.75
N PHE A 87 7.02 5.65 -11.47
CA PHE A 87 5.66 5.44 -10.94
C PHE A 87 5.34 3.96 -10.72
N ARG A 88 4.81 3.65 -9.55
CA ARG A 88 4.38 2.31 -9.14
C ARG A 88 2.92 2.34 -8.71
N LYS A 89 2.16 1.36 -9.17
CA LYS A 89 0.73 1.22 -8.86
C LYS A 89 0.36 -0.24 -8.63
N LEU A 90 -0.42 -0.51 -7.59
CA LEU A 90 -1.10 -1.77 -7.36
C LEU A 90 -2.61 -1.54 -7.32
N THR A 91 -3.37 -2.46 -7.90
CA THR A 91 -4.84 -2.45 -7.92
C THR A 91 -5.38 -3.80 -7.47
N GLY A 92 -6.63 -3.84 -7.03
CA GLY A 92 -7.22 -5.00 -6.39
C GLY A 92 -6.49 -5.34 -5.09
N VAL A 93 -6.05 -4.32 -4.35
CA VAL A 93 -5.30 -4.55 -3.11
C VAL A 93 -6.26 -4.92 -2.00
N THR A 94 -6.06 -6.08 -1.37
CA THR A 94 -6.80 -6.55 -0.20
C THR A 94 -5.84 -6.77 0.95
N PHE A 95 -6.13 -6.18 2.12
CA PHE A 95 -5.35 -6.41 3.32
C PHE A 95 -5.73 -7.75 3.97
N LEU A 96 -4.74 -8.61 4.19
CA LEU A 96 -4.97 -9.98 4.67
C LEU A 96 -5.41 -10.04 6.14
N SER A 97 -5.12 -8.98 6.88
CA SER A 97 -5.53 -8.78 8.26
C SER A 97 -5.55 -7.29 8.55
N ALA A 98 -6.19 -6.92 9.66
CA ALA A 98 -6.01 -5.61 10.28
C ALA A 98 -4.51 -5.28 10.41
N PRO A 99 -4.04 -4.08 10.03
CA PRO A 99 -2.66 -3.67 10.27
C PRO A 99 -2.35 -3.73 11.77
N SER A 100 -1.33 -4.52 12.11
CA SER A 100 -0.78 -4.53 13.47
C SER A 100 -0.02 -3.23 13.72
N TYR A 101 0.03 -2.73 14.96
CA TYR A 101 0.84 -1.56 15.31
C TYR A 101 1.53 -1.69 16.65
N THR A 102 2.62 -0.94 16.78
CA THR A 102 3.26 -0.63 18.06
C THR A 102 3.07 0.84 18.35
N GLU A 103 2.90 1.20 19.62
CA GLU A 103 2.72 2.59 20.04
C GLU A 103 3.83 3.00 21.00
N ILE A 104 4.59 4.04 20.64
CA ILE A 104 5.66 4.60 21.46
C ILE A 104 5.45 6.11 21.52
N ASN A 105 5.35 6.67 22.73
CA ASN A 105 5.12 8.11 22.96
C ASN A 105 3.87 8.65 22.22
N GLY A 106 2.80 7.86 22.18
CA GLY A 106 1.55 8.23 21.50
C GLY A 106 1.63 8.19 19.97
N LYS A 107 2.73 7.67 19.39
CA LYS A 107 2.89 7.50 17.94
C LYS A 107 2.77 6.04 17.57
N ARG A 108 1.81 5.72 16.70
CA ARG A 108 1.61 4.38 16.15
C ARG A 108 2.50 4.14 14.93
N THR A 109 3.17 3.00 14.93
CA THR A 109 3.91 2.47 13.77
C THR A 109 3.30 1.14 13.40
N TYR A 110 2.80 1.07 12.17
CA TYR A 110 1.99 -0.02 11.65
C TYR A 110 2.82 -0.99 10.79
N ARG A 111 2.30 -2.20 10.65
CA ARG A 111 2.76 -3.22 9.71
C ARG A 111 1.56 -3.95 9.13
N SER A 112 1.58 -4.17 7.83
CA SER A 112 0.50 -4.88 7.14
C SER A 112 1.00 -5.79 6.03
N SER A 113 0.28 -6.89 5.84
CA SER A 113 0.40 -7.77 4.68
C SER A 113 -0.83 -7.61 3.80
N PHE A 114 -0.66 -7.77 2.49
CA PHE A 114 -1.73 -7.62 1.51
C PHE A 114 -1.51 -8.54 0.31
N GLU A 115 -2.59 -8.74 -0.44
CA GLU A 115 -2.56 -9.29 -1.80
C GLU A 115 -2.96 -8.17 -2.78
N ALA A 116 -2.46 -8.26 -4.01
CA ALA A 116 -2.83 -7.36 -5.10
C ALA A 116 -3.09 -8.17 -6.37
N GLU A 117 -4.14 -7.84 -7.10
CA GLU A 117 -4.50 -8.53 -8.34
C GLU A 117 -3.58 -8.13 -9.51
N TYR A 118 -3.21 -6.85 -9.58
CA TYR A 118 -2.39 -6.31 -10.67
C TYR A 118 -1.38 -5.26 -10.18
N GLY A 119 -0.32 -5.08 -10.96
CA GLY A 119 0.72 -4.11 -10.65
C GLY A 119 1.40 -3.51 -11.88
N LEU A 120 1.45 -2.18 -11.94
CA LEU A 120 2.39 -1.42 -12.75
C LEU A 120 3.65 -1.20 -11.90
N ILE A 121 4.63 -2.07 -12.06
CA ILE A 121 5.83 -2.13 -11.21
C ILE A 121 7.14 -2.29 -12.00
N SER A 122 7.05 -2.22 -13.33
CA SER A 122 8.16 -2.25 -14.28
C SER A 122 8.92 -0.94 -14.29
#